data_AF-A0A1J3IF25-F1
#
_entry.id   AF-A0A1J3IF25-F1
#
_cell.length_a   1.000
_cell.length_b   1.000
_cell.length_c   1.000
_cell.angle_alpha   90.00
_cell.angle_beta   90.00
_cell.angle_gamma   90.00
#
_symmetry.space_group_name_H-M   'P 1'
#
loop_
_entity.id
_entity.type
_entity.pdbx_description
1 polymer ?
#
loop_
_entity_poly.entity_id
_entity_poly.type
_entity_poly.pdbx_seq_one_letter_code
_entity_poly.pdbx_strand_id
1 'polypeptide(L)'
;MAESYAAVNQMFTSTFRVWHERLGHPGSVMMRKIVQNTSGHPLKNEKIFQSGEFSCKACSQGKLILRPSPTKVGNESPVFLERIHGDICGPINSPCE
;
A
#
# COMPACT_ATOMS: atom_id res chain seq x y z
N MET A 1 0.24 3.50 36.73
CA MET A 1 -0.23 2.33 35.95
C MET A 1 -0.27 2.57 34.43
N ALA A 2 0.41 3.61 33.90
CA ALA A 2 0.43 3.91 32.47
C ALA A 2 1.70 3.42 31.74
N GLU A 3 2.76 3.11 32.47
CA GLU A 3 4.07 2.80 31.87
C GLU A 3 4.16 1.37 31.32
N SER A 4 3.35 0.44 31.83
CA SER A 4 3.36 -0.96 31.41
C SER A 4 2.69 -1.20 30.06
N TYR A 5 1.62 -0.46 29.71
CA TYR A 5 0.93 -0.65 28.42
C TYR A 5 1.78 -0.19 27.22
N ALA A 6 2.58 0.88 27.41
CA ALA A 6 3.34 1.49 26.33
C ALA A 6 4.54 0.63 25.92
N ALA A 7 5.22 0.02 26.91
CA ALA A 7 6.33 -0.89 26.67
C ALA A 7 5.88 -2.18 25.96
N VAL A 8 4.72 -2.73 26.34
CA VAL A 8 4.15 -3.94 25.73
C VAL A 8 3.76 -3.67 24.28
N ASN A 9 3.13 -2.52 24.00
CA ASN A 9 2.82 -2.11 22.62
C ASN A 9 4.09 -1.88 21.76
N GLN A 10 5.18 -1.36 22.33
CA GLN A 10 6.44 -1.19 21.59
C GLN A 10 7.12 -2.53 21.24
N MET A 11 7.22 -3.49 22.18
CA MET A 11 7.75 -4.84 21.89
C MET A 11 6.90 -5.61 20.87
N PHE A 12 5.59 -5.41 20.92
CA PHE A 12 4.63 -6.00 19.98
C PHE A 12 4.87 -5.49 18.54
N THR A 13 5.04 -4.18 18.38
CA THR A 13 5.34 -3.57 17.07
C THR A 13 6.69 -4.02 16.51
N SER A 14 7.68 -4.28 17.37
CA SER A 14 9.04 -4.63 16.92
C SER A 14 9.14 -6.07 16.39
N THR A 15 8.52 -7.04 17.06
CA THR A 15 8.54 -8.46 16.65
C THR A 15 7.74 -8.69 15.36
N PHE A 16 6.57 -8.08 15.26
CA PHE A 16 5.75 -8.11 14.04
C PHE A 16 6.50 -7.53 12.84
N ARG A 17 7.17 -6.38 13.02
CA ARG A 17 7.94 -5.73 11.95
C ARG A 17 9.04 -6.63 11.39
N VAL A 18 9.82 -7.27 12.27
CA VAL A 18 10.91 -8.16 11.86
C VAL A 18 10.39 -9.34 11.03
N TRP A 19 9.30 -9.97 11.46
CA TRP A 19 8.73 -11.09 10.71
C TRP A 19 8.03 -10.65 9.42
N HIS A 20 7.39 -9.48 9.41
CA HIS A 20 6.83 -8.90 8.19
C HIS A 20 7.90 -8.65 7.13
N GLU A 21 9.08 -8.15 7.53
CA GLU A 21 10.23 -7.97 6.63
C GLU A 21 10.79 -9.33 6.17
N ARG A 22 11.04 -10.27 7.10
CA ARG A 22 11.60 -11.60 6.79
C ARG A 22 10.72 -12.46 5.89
N LEU A 23 9.40 -12.35 6.01
CA LEU A 23 8.44 -13.11 5.22
C LEU A 23 8.16 -12.50 3.83
N GLY A 24 8.82 -11.38 3.48
CA GLY A 24 8.67 -10.76 2.17
C GLY A 24 7.45 -9.85 2.04
N HIS A 25 7.18 -9.03 3.06
CA HIS A 25 6.10 -8.04 3.05
C HIS A 25 4.68 -8.57 2.78
N PRO A 26 4.27 -9.74 3.34
CA PRO A 26 2.93 -10.27 3.14
C PRO A 26 1.85 -9.30 3.63
N GLY A 27 0.71 -9.27 2.93
CA GLY A 27 -0.47 -8.51 3.35
C GLY A 27 -1.03 -9.00 4.69
N SER A 28 -1.86 -8.18 5.34
CA SER A 28 -2.42 -8.46 6.67
C SER A 28 -3.19 -9.79 6.74
N VAL A 29 -3.93 -10.14 5.68
CA VAL A 29 -4.64 -11.43 5.57
C VAL A 29 -3.67 -12.61 5.55
N MET A 30 -2.58 -12.50 4.81
CA MET A 30 -1.56 -13.55 4.71
C MET A 30 -0.77 -13.68 6.01
N MET A 31 -0.38 -12.56 6.64
CA MET A 31 0.20 -12.55 7.99
C MET A 31 -0.69 -13.30 8.99
N ARG A 32 -2.01 -13.06 8.95
CA ARG A 32 -2.97 -13.77 9.80
C ARG A 32 -2.96 -15.28 9.59
N LYS A 33 -2.97 -15.72 8.33
CA LYS A 33 -2.90 -17.15 8.00
C LYS A 33 -1.59 -17.78 8.49
N ILE A 34 -0.45 -17.11 8.31
CA ILE A 34 0.86 -17.61 8.76
C ILE A 34 0.85 -17.77 10.28
N VAL A 35 0.43 -16.73 11.01
CA VAL A 35 0.42 -16.76 12.48
C VAL A 35 -0.51 -17.83 13.06
N GLN A 36 -1.64 -18.09 12.41
CA GLN A 36 -2.61 -19.08 12.86
C GLN A 36 -2.21 -20.53 12.54
N ASN A 37 -1.53 -20.75 11.42
CA ASN A 37 -1.32 -22.11 10.87
C ASN A 37 0.13 -22.59 10.93
N THR A 38 1.08 -21.75 11.36
CA THR A 38 2.49 -22.14 11.46
C THR A 38 3.01 -22.04 12.89
N SER A 39 4.14 -22.69 13.14
CA SER A 39 4.84 -22.70 14.44
C SER A 39 6.27 -22.19 14.25
N GLY A 40 6.99 -21.96 15.35
CA GLY A 40 8.38 -21.47 15.30
C GLY A 40 8.52 -19.95 15.17
N HIS A 41 7.41 -19.20 15.22
CA HIS A 41 7.43 -17.75 15.35
C HIS A 41 6.89 -17.30 16.72
N PRO A 42 7.39 -16.19 17.28
CA PRO A 42 6.89 -15.61 18.53
C PRO A 42 5.53 -14.90 18.38
N LEU A 43 4.96 -14.84 17.16
CA LEU A 43 3.73 -14.08 16.87
C LEU A 43 2.42 -14.74 17.36
N LYS A 44 2.49 -15.86 18.09
CA LYS A 44 1.30 -16.63 18.48
C LYS A 44 0.57 -15.87 19.61
N ASN A 45 -0.75 -15.68 19.46
CA ASN A 45 -1.62 -14.84 20.32
C ASN A 45 -1.49 -13.33 20.13
N GLU A 46 -0.69 -12.87 19.17
CA GLU A 46 -0.56 -11.45 18.89
C GLU A 46 -1.83 -10.92 18.16
N LYS A 47 -2.36 -9.78 18.60
CA LYS A 47 -3.40 -9.05 17.84
C LYS A 47 -2.81 -8.54 16.53
N ILE A 48 -2.87 -9.34 15.48
CA ILE A 48 -2.43 -8.89 14.14
C ILE A 48 -3.26 -7.67 13.79
N PHE A 49 -2.56 -6.53 13.73
CA PHE A 49 -3.10 -5.21 13.49
C PHE A 49 -4.18 -5.27 12.40
N GLN A 50 -5.32 -4.65 12.69
CA GLN A 50 -6.28 -4.39 11.63
C GLN A 50 -5.62 -3.47 10.60
N SER A 51 -6.03 -3.57 9.34
CA SER A 51 -5.47 -2.76 8.26
C SER A 51 -5.49 -1.27 8.64
N GLY A 52 -4.33 -0.68 8.96
CA GLY A 52 -4.20 0.73 9.33
C GLY A 52 -3.28 1.02 10.54
N GLU A 53 -3.11 0.08 11.48
CA GLU A 53 -2.31 0.34 12.70
C GLU A 53 -0.79 0.07 12.52
N PHE A 54 -0.40 -0.57 11.43
CA PHE A 54 1.00 -0.83 11.06
C PHE A 54 1.33 -0.19 9.70
N SER A 55 2.37 0.64 9.66
CA SER A 55 2.89 1.24 8.44
C SER A 55 4.27 0.68 8.09
N CYS A 56 4.45 0.29 6.83
CA CYS A 56 5.73 -0.16 6.30
C CYS A 56 6.05 0.65 5.05
N LYS A 57 7.18 1.38 5.06
CA LYS A 57 7.61 2.25 3.97
C LYS A 57 7.80 1.49 2.65
N ALA A 58 8.42 0.30 2.70
CA ALA A 58 8.60 -0.53 1.53
C ALA A 58 7.26 -0.99 0.94
N CYS A 59 6.31 -1.40 1.79
CA CYS A 59 4.95 -1.74 1.36
C CYS A 59 4.22 -0.55 0.74
N SER A 60 4.33 0.65 1.31
CA SER A 60 3.62 1.83 0.79
C SER A 60 4.20 2.31 -0.55
N GLN A 61 5.50 2.11 -0.78
CA GLN A 61 6.15 2.44 -2.04
C GLN A 61 5.94 1.35 -3.11
N GLY A 62 6.00 0.07 -2.70
CA GLY A 62 5.98 -1.08 -3.61
C GLY A 62 4.59 -1.61 -3.94
N LYS A 63 3.57 -1.31 -3.12
CA LYS A 63 2.19 -1.63 -3.50
C LYS A 63 1.72 -0.63 -4.53
N LEU A 64 1.72 -1.06 -5.78
CA LEU A 64 1.03 -0.39 -6.87
C LEU A 64 -0.36 0.00 -6.38
N ILE A 65 -0.72 1.29 -6.53
CA ILE A 65 -2.01 1.81 -6.09
C ILE A 65 -3.09 1.05 -6.88
N LEU A 66 -3.75 0.09 -6.23
CA LEU A 66 -4.91 -0.64 -6.77
C LEU A 66 -6.15 0.26 -6.88
N ARG A 67 -6.09 1.47 -6.33
CA ARG A 67 -7.19 2.41 -6.48
C ARG A 67 -7.18 2.88 -7.93
N PRO A 68 -8.28 2.67 -8.67
CA PRO A 68 -8.43 3.30 -9.97
C PRO A 68 -8.27 4.80 -9.79
N SER A 69 -7.72 5.46 -10.81
CA SER A 69 -7.83 6.92 -10.89
C SER A 69 -9.31 7.30 -10.70
N PRO A 70 -9.61 8.39 -9.97
CA PRO A 70 -10.98 8.86 -9.85
C PRO A 70 -11.62 8.91 -11.24
N THR A 71 -12.84 8.35 -11.34
CA THR A 71 -13.62 8.37 -12.58
C THR A 71 -13.71 9.81 -13.09
N LYS A 72 -13.68 9.97 -14.42
CA LYS A 72 -13.75 11.24 -15.15
C LYS A 72 -14.68 12.25 -14.49
N VAL A 73 -14.33 13.53 -14.63
CA VAL A 73 -15.16 14.66 -14.18
C VAL A 73 -16.60 14.43 -14.64
N GLY A 74 -17.54 14.42 -13.69
CA GLY A 74 -18.92 13.96 -13.94
C GLY A 74 -19.73 14.81 -14.94
N ASN A 75 -19.24 15.99 -15.30
CA ASN A 75 -19.88 16.86 -16.28
C ASN A 75 -18.85 17.36 -17.30
N GLU A 76 -18.74 16.64 -18.41
CA GLU A 76 -17.88 16.98 -19.55
C GLU A 76 -18.72 17.32 -20.79
N SER A 77 -19.64 18.28 -20.66
CA SER A 77 -20.38 18.81 -21.82
C SER A 77 -20.14 20.32 -21.98
N PRO A 78 -18.91 20.76 -22.29
CA PRO A 78 -18.67 22.13 -22.71
C PRO A 78 -19.51 22.43 -23.96
N VAL A 79 -19.96 23.68 -24.11
CA VAL A 79 -20.65 24.15 -25.32
C VAL A 79 -19.73 23.94 -26.53
N PHE A 80 -20.29 23.81 -27.73
CA PHE A 80 -19.51 23.61 -28.96
C PHE A 80 -18.34 24.59 -29.06
N LEU A 81 -17.12 24.05 -29.21
CA LEU A 81 -15.82 24.77 -29.27
C LEU A 81 -15.38 25.53 -28.01
N GLU A 82 -16.00 25.34 -26.85
CA GLU A 82 -15.52 25.92 -25.58
C GLU A 82 -14.20 25.29 -25.10
N ARG A 83 -13.92 24.03 -25.47
CA ARG A 83 -12.68 23.33 -25.09
C ARG A 83 -12.14 22.46 -26.22
N ILE A 84 -10.86 22.66 -26.55
CA ILE A 84 -10.10 21.83 -27.50
C ILE A 84 -8.98 21.14 -26.72
N HIS A 85 -8.93 19.81 -26.78
CA HIS A 85 -7.83 19.03 -26.20
C HIS A 85 -6.83 18.73 -27.30
N GLY A 86 -5.57 19.13 -27.09
CA GLY A 86 -4.45 18.78 -27.94
C GLY A 86 -3.34 18.16 -27.11
N ASP A 87 -2.60 17.26 -27.72
CA ASP A 87 -1.36 16.70 -27.16
C ASP A 87 -0.30 16.69 -28.26
N ILE A 88 0.97 16.75 -27.87
CA ILE A 88 2.08 16.69 -28.82
C ILE A 88 2.44 15.23 -29.04
N CYS A 89 2.41 14.82 -30.30
CA CYS A 89 2.92 13.53 -30.71
C CYS A 89 4.41 13.66 -31.10
N GLY A 90 5.24 12.75 -30.60
CA GLY A 90 6.59 12.54 -31.14
C GLY A 90 7.74 13.19 -30.37
N PRO A 91 8.97 12.85 -30.78
CA PRO A 91 9.58 13.37 -32.00
C PRO A 91 9.07 12.68 -33.26
N ILE A 92 8.66 13.48 -34.25
CA ILE A 92 8.25 13.00 -35.58
C ILE A 92 9.47 13.13 -36.48
N ASN A 93 10.00 11.99 -36.95
CA ASN A 93 11.08 12.00 -37.93
C ASN A 93 10.51 12.32 -39.31
N SER A 94 11.08 13.31 -40.01
CA SER A 94 10.85 13.47 -41.44
C SER A 94 11.57 12.35 -42.20
N PRO A 95 11.05 11.88 -43.35
CA PRO A 95 11.87 11.16 -44.31
C PRO A 95 13.10 12.01 -44.65
N CYS A 96 14.27 11.40 -44.76
CA CYS A 96 15.46 12.09 -45.24
C CYS A 96 15.22 12.53 -46.70
N GLU A 97 15.41 13.81 -47.00
CA GLU A 97 15.70 14.29 -48.37
C GLU A 97 17.19 14.55 -48.51
#